data_AF-A0A1V5GP14-F1
#
_entry.id   AF-A0A1V5GP14-F1
#
_cell.length_a   1.000
_cell.length_b   1.000
_cell.length_c   1.000
_cell.angle_alpha   90.00
_cell.angle_beta   90.00
_cell.angle_gamma   90.00
#
_symmetry.space_group_name_H-M   'P 1'
#
loop_
_entity.id
_entity.type
_entity.pdbx_description
1 polymer ?
#
loop_
_entity_poly.entity_id
_entity_poly.type
_entity_poly.pdbx_seq_one_letter_code
_entity_poly.pdbx_strand_id
1 'polypeptide(L)'
;MKFEEILRTCADNNNYTIYTGFCKAQRILMRSYSPICSISGGSDSDVVLDIISKTDEDGKVKYFWIDTGLEYTATKEHLKELEQKYGIEIERIKPDKPIPTCVREYGVPFLSKYVSEQMMRLQAHNFQWEDEPLEVLLKKYARSYSDRSEFLYTLTAVTR
;
A
#
# COMPACT_ATOMS: atom_id res chain seq x y z
N MET A 1 23.54 -16.62 11.47
CA MET A 1 24.46 -15.64 10.86
C MET A 1 24.32 -14.35 11.64
N LYS A 2 25.40 -13.82 12.20
CA LYS A 2 25.37 -12.54 12.94
C LYS A 2 25.12 -11.39 11.96
N PHE A 3 24.46 -10.31 12.38
CA PHE A 3 24.09 -9.19 11.51
C PHE A 3 25.28 -8.62 10.70
N GLU A 4 26.46 -8.53 11.30
CA GLU A 4 27.69 -8.09 10.63
C GLU A 4 28.13 -9.03 9.49
N GLU A 5 27.95 -10.34 9.65
CA GLU A 5 28.23 -11.33 8.60
C GLU A 5 27.28 -11.15 7.41
N ILE A 6 26.02 -10.76 7.66
CA ILE A 6 25.03 -10.46 6.62
C ILE A 6 25.50 -9.27 5.80
N LEU A 7 25.88 -8.17 6.47
CA LEU A 7 26.35 -6.96 5.80
C LEU A 7 27.61 -7.21 4.99
N ARG A 8 28.57 -7.97 5.55
CA ARG A 8 29.79 -8.37 4.85
C ARG A 8 29.47 -9.21 3.62
N THR A 9 28.61 -10.21 3.74
CA THR A 9 28.15 -11.03 2.61
C THR A 9 27.50 -10.18 1.51
N CYS A 10 26.71 -9.17 1.88
CA CYS A 10 26.11 -8.26 0.89
C CYS A 10 27.17 -7.42 0.17
N ALA A 11 28.16 -6.90 0.90
CA ALA A 11 29.25 -6.11 0.34
C ALA A 11 30.15 -6.95 -0.58
N ASP A 12 30.55 -8.15 -0.13
CA ASP A 12 31.41 -9.06 -0.91
C ASP A 12 30.74 -9.50 -2.23
N ASN A 13 29.41 -9.57 -2.26
CA ASN A 13 28.62 -9.88 -3.45
C ASN A 13 28.18 -8.65 -4.27
N ASN A 14 28.64 -7.44 -3.92
CA ASN A 14 28.22 -6.18 -4.55
C ASN A 14 26.69 -5.92 -4.54
N ASN A 15 25.97 -6.49 -3.57
CA ASN A 15 24.52 -6.34 -3.42
C ASN A 15 24.16 -5.12 -2.56
N TYR A 16 24.54 -3.93 -3.02
CA TYR A 16 24.40 -2.68 -2.27
C TYR A 16 22.94 -2.30 -1.97
N THR A 17 21.98 -2.71 -2.81
CA THR A 17 20.55 -2.50 -2.55
C THR A 17 20.08 -3.24 -1.29
N ILE A 18 20.49 -4.49 -1.13
CA ILE A 18 20.14 -5.29 0.04
C ILE A 18 20.90 -4.78 1.27
N TYR A 19 22.18 -4.47 1.10
CA TYR A 19 23.02 -3.86 2.15
C TYR A 19 22.37 -2.60 2.73
N THR A 20 21.96 -1.67 1.87
CA THR A 20 21.32 -0.41 2.29
C THR A 20 19.95 -0.66 2.94
N GLY A 21 19.22 -1.69 2.50
CA GLY A 21 18.00 -2.17 3.14
C GLY A 21 18.22 -2.58 4.60
N PHE A 22 19.21 -3.43 4.87
CA PHE A 22 19.57 -3.85 6.23
C PHE A 22 20.00 -2.68 7.11
N CYS A 23 20.89 -1.80 6.61
CA CYS A 23 21.33 -0.62 7.36
C CYS A 23 20.16 0.31 7.72
N LYS A 24 19.20 0.49 6.79
CA LYS A 24 18.02 1.30 7.02
C LYS A 24 17.08 0.66 8.05
N ALA A 25 16.85 -0.65 7.95
CA ALA A 25 16.05 -1.39 8.91
C ALA A 25 16.63 -1.27 10.33
N GLN A 26 17.94 -1.52 10.49
CA GLN A 26 18.63 -1.42 11.78
C GLN A 26 18.47 -0.03 12.37
N ARG A 27 18.74 1.01 11.58
CA ARG A 27 18.60 2.41 12.02
C ARG A 27 17.18 2.74 12.48
N ILE A 28 16.16 2.28 11.76
CA ILE A 28 14.76 2.53 12.12
C ILE A 28 14.40 1.77 13.40
N LEU A 29 14.75 0.49 13.48
CA LEU A 29 14.45 -0.35 14.64
C LEU A 29 15.13 0.19 15.90
N MET A 30 16.41 0.55 15.86
CA MET A 30 17.13 1.12 17.02
C MET A 30 16.48 2.40 17.58
N ARG A 31 15.79 3.17 16.74
CA ARG A 31 15.16 4.44 17.13
C ARG A 31 13.67 4.30 17.46
N SER A 32 13.10 3.12 17.26
CA SER A 32 11.67 2.86 17.43
C SER A 32 11.40 2.18 18.77
N TYR A 33 10.47 2.74 19.54
CA TYR A 33 10.02 2.16 20.82
C TYR A 33 9.03 1.00 20.63
N SER A 34 8.18 1.07 19.61
CA SER A 34 7.17 0.05 19.32
C SER A 34 6.96 -0.08 17.81
N PRO A 35 7.97 -0.63 17.09
CA PRO A 35 7.87 -0.80 15.65
C PRO A 35 6.80 -1.84 15.29
N ILE A 36 6.11 -1.58 14.17
CA ILE A 36 5.07 -2.45 13.66
C ILE A 36 5.36 -2.74 12.19
N CYS A 37 5.17 -3.99 11.77
CA CYS A 37 5.30 -4.41 10.39
C CYS A 37 3.99 -5.04 9.90
N SER A 38 3.40 -4.46 8.86
CA SER A 38 2.28 -5.09 8.15
C SER A 38 2.83 -6.14 7.21
N ILE A 39 2.33 -7.37 7.35
CA ILE A 39 2.54 -8.46 6.42
C ILE A 39 1.30 -8.54 5.55
N SER A 40 1.43 -8.53 4.22
CA SER A 40 0.30 -8.70 3.30
C SER A 40 0.16 -10.15 2.80
N GLY A 41 1.23 -10.94 2.94
CA GLY A 41 1.37 -12.26 2.33
C GLY A 41 1.85 -12.20 0.87
N GLY A 42 2.39 -11.05 0.44
CA GLY A 42 3.04 -10.88 -0.85
C GLY A 42 4.57 -10.86 -0.74
N SER A 43 5.25 -11.01 -1.88
CA SER A 43 6.71 -11.10 -1.95
C SER A 43 7.44 -9.95 -1.26
N ASP A 44 6.96 -8.72 -1.45
CA ASP A 44 7.63 -7.54 -0.91
C ASP A 44 7.58 -7.52 0.62
N SER A 45 6.42 -7.88 1.21
CA SER A 45 6.30 -7.98 2.66
C SER A 45 7.13 -9.13 3.24
N ASP A 46 7.30 -10.22 2.49
CA ASP A 46 8.11 -11.37 2.93
C ASP A 46 9.60 -11.01 2.99
N VAL A 47 10.09 -10.25 2.01
CA VAL A 47 11.46 -9.73 2.00
C VAL A 47 11.68 -8.76 3.16
N VAL A 48 10.72 -7.87 3.42
CA VAL A 48 10.79 -6.95 4.57
C VAL A 48 10.81 -7.73 5.88
N LEU A 49 9.97 -8.75 6.04
CA LEU A 49 9.97 -9.64 7.20
C LEU A 49 11.31 -10.36 7.38
N ASP A 50 11.89 -10.87 6.30
CA ASP A 50 13.21 -11.53 6.34
C ASP A 50 14.30 -10.56 6.79
N ILE A 51 14.29 -9.32 6.29
CA ILE A 51 15.23 -8.27 6.72
C ILE A 51 15.04 -7.95 8.20
N ILE A 52 13.79 -7.75 8.65
CA ILE A 52 13.50 -7.40 10.05
C ILE A 52 13.89 -8.53 10.99
N SER A 53 13.53 -9.79 10.68
CA SER A 53 13.85 -10.94 11.54
C SER A 53 15.35 -11.13 11.76
N LYS A 54 16.18 -10.69 10.82
CA LYS A 54 17.65 -10.70 10.89
C LYS A 54 18.27 -9.50 11.60
N THR A 55 17.46 -8.47 11.86
CA THR A 55 17.92 -7.18 12.41
C THR A 55 17.32 -6.87 13.78
N ASP A 56 16.15 -7.41 14.09
CA ASP A 56 15.42 -7.19 15.34
C ASP A 56 15.90 -8.12 16.45
N GLU A 57 17.08 -7.82 17.00
CA GLU A 57 17.69 -8.64 18.07
C GLU A 57 16.83 -8.70 19.34
N ASP A 58 16.07 -7.64 19.62
CA ASP A 58 15.23 -7.51 20.81
C ASP A 58 13.84 -8.16 20.65
N GLY A 59 13.47 -8.56 19.43
CA GLY A 59 12.12 -9.08 19.13
C GLY A 59 11.00 -8.09 19.43
N LYS A 60 11.25 -6.78 19.27
CA LYS A 60 10.28 -5.72 19.60
C LYS A 60 9.24 -5.47 18.52
N VAL A 61 9.44 -5.99 17.31
CA VAL A 61 8.53 -5.73 16.19
C VAL A 61 7.25 -6.54 16.35
N LYS A 62 6.12 -5.84 16.30
CA LYS A 62 4.80 -6.47 16.20
C LYS A 62 4.42 -6.66 14.74
N TYR A 63 3.97 -7.85 14.40
CA TYR A 63 3.52 -8.17 13.04
C TYR A 63 2.01 -8.25 13.01
N PHE A 64 1.40 -7.69 11.97
CA PHE A 64 -0.03 -7.83 11.75
C PHE A 64 -0.37 -8.06 10.28
N TRP A 65 -1.51 -8.70 10.06
CA TRP A 65 -2.13 -8.89 8.76
C TRP A 65 -3.61 -8.51 8.87
N ILE A 66 -4.12 -7.83 7.84
CA ILE A 66 -5.51 -7.39 7.79
C ILE A 66 -6.33 -8.44 7.03
N ASP A 67 -7.26 -9.10 7.71
CA ASP A 67 -8.20 -10.04 7.10
C ASP A 67 -9.36 -9.26 6.49
N THR A 68 -9.23 -8.83 5.22
CA THR A 68 -10.33 -8.12 4.56
C THR A 68 -11.49 -9.04 4.22
N GLY A 69 -11.26 -10.36 4.27
CA GLY A 69 -12.22 -11.40 3.94
C GLY A 69 -12.29 -11.73 2.44
N LEU A 70 -11.40 -11.14 1.63
CA LEU A 70 -11.31 -11.38 0.19
C LEU A 70 -10.07 -12.19 -0.22
N GLU A 71 -9.19 -12.50 0.73
CA GLU A 71 -7.93 -13.17 0.46
C GLU A 71 -8.11 -14.67 0.23
N TYR A 72 -7.27 -15.21 -0.65
CA TYR A 72 -7.26 -16.64 -0.94
C TYR A 72 -6.81 -17.45 0.28
N THR A 73 -7.29 -18.71 0.35
CA THR A 73 -6.82 -19.68 1.35
C THR A 73 -5.30 -19.82 1.33
N ALA A 74 -4.68 -19.81 0.15
CA ALA A 74 -3.23 -19.87 -0.02
C ALA A 74 -2.49 -18.76 0.73
N THR A 75 -3.04 -17.53 0.77
CA THR A 75 -2.46 -16.43 1.56
C THR A 75 -2.50 -16.74 3.06
N LYS A 76 -3.62 -17.30 3.54
CA LYS A 76 -3.78 -17.66 4.96
C LYS A 76 -2.86 -18.81 5.37
N GLU A 77 -2.61 -19.76 4.47
CA GLU A 77 -1.65 -20.85 4.66
C GLU A 77 -0.21 -20.33 4.66
N HIS A 78 0.15 -19.48 3.68
CA HIS A 78 1.46 -18.83 3.61
C HIS A 78 1.79 -18.03 4.88
N LEU A 79 0.83 -17.29 5.44
CA LEU A 79 1.04 -16.58 6.71
C LEU A 79 1.41 -17.53 7.86
N LYS A 80 0.82 -18.74 7.93
CA LYS A 80 1.19 -19.75 8.93
C LYS A 80 2.59 -20.29 8.69
N GLU A 81 2.97 -20.48 7.43
CA GLU A 81 4.33 -20.88 7.06
C GLU A 81 5.35 -19.83 7.49
N LEU A 82 5.05 -18.54 7.32
CA LEU A 82 5.90 -17.44 7.79
C LEU A 82 6.02 -17.43 9.32
N GLU A 83 4.91 -17.56 10.05
CA GLU A 83 4.93 -17.66 11.52
C GLU A 83 5.82 -18.82 11.99
N GLN A 84 5.67 -20.00 11.39
CA GLN A 84 6.48 -21.16 11.72
C GLN A 84 7.96 -20.97 11.35
N LYS A 85 8.25 -20.42 10.16
CA LYS A 85 9.61 -20.23 9.65
C LYS A 85 10.42 -19.26 10.50
N TYR A 86 9.82 -18.15 10.90
CA TYR A 86 10.50 -17.09 11.64
C TYR A 86 10.26 -17.16 13.16
N GLY A 87 9.37 -18.04 13.63
CA GLY A 87 9.03 -18.16 15.04
C GLY A 87 8.34 -16.91 15.59
N ILE A 88 7.46 -16.29 14.79
CA ILE A 88 6.75 -15.06 15.14
C ILE A 88 5.24 -15.30 15.25
N GLU A 89 4.55 -14.36 15.90
CA GLU A 89 3.09 -14.26 15.85
C GLU A 89 2.70 -13.10 14.93
N ILE A 90 1.81 -13.37 13.97
CA ILE A 90 1.19 -12.35 13.12
C ILE A 90 -0.23 -12.13 13.64
N GLU A 91 -0.49 -10.94 14.17
CA GLU A 91 -1.82 -10.55 14.65
C GLU A 91 -2.80 -10.40 13.48
N ARG A 92 -3.99 -11.00 13.58
CA ARG A 92 -5.02 -10.90 12.53
C ARG A 92 -6.02 -9.83 12.91
N ILE A 93 -6.00 -8.73 12.17
CA ILE A 93 -6.91 -7.60 12.39
C ILE A 93 -8.05 -7.70 11.39
N LYS A 94 -9.28 -7.64 11.88
CA LYS A 94 -10.47 -7.55 11.02
C LYS A 94 -10.86 -6.07 10.87
N PRO A 95 -11.19 -5.62 9.65
CA PRO A 95 -11.69 -4.26 9.46
C PRO A 95 -13.06 -4.10 10.14
N ASP A 96 -13.31 -2.92 10.70
CA ASP A 96 -14.62 -2.57 11.30
C ASP A 96 -15.76 -2.71 10.28
N LYS A 97 -15.45 -2.47 9.00
CA LYS A 97 -16.39 -2.56 7.89
C LYS A 97 -15.80 -3.40 6.74
N PRO A 98 -16.41 -4.55 6.41
CA PRO A 98 -15.95 -5.40 5.31
C PRO A 98 -16.03 -4.68 3.95
N ILE A 99 -15.12 -5.01 3.03
CA ILE A 99 -15.08 -4.43 1.68
C ILE A 99 -16.43 -4.57 0.95
N PRO A 100 -17.14 -5.73 0.96
CA PRO A 100 -18.45 -5.82 0.30
C PRO A 100 -19.49 -4.83 0.83
N THR A 101 -19.46 -4.53 2.13
CA THR A 101 -20.34 -3.53 2.75
C THR A 101 -19.95 -2.12 2.31
N CYS A 102 -18.65 -1.80 2.31
CA CYS A 102 -18.15 -0.54 1.79
C CYS A 102 -18.55 -0.32 0.33
N VAL A 103 -18.43 -1.36 -0.51
CA VAL A 103 -18.83 -1.31 -1.92
C VAL A 103 -20.31 -1.03 -2.09
N ARG A 104 -21.16 -1.64 -1.25
CA ARG A 104 -22.61 -1.42 -1.29
C ARG A 104 -23.00 0.00 -0.87
N GLU A 105 -22.34 0.55 0.13
CA GLU A 105 -22.71 1.86 0.69
C GLU A 105 -22.06 3.04 -0.02
N TYR A 106 -20.82 2.88 -0.49
CA TYR A 106 -20.01 3.96 -1.03
C TYR A 106 -19.65 3.76 -2.51
N GLY A 107 -20.01 2.63 -3.10
CA GLY A 107 -19.60 2.25 -4.45
C GLY A 107 -18.25 1.53 -4.50
N VAL A 108 -17.91 1.01 -5.68
CA VAL A 108 -16.62 0.33 -5.92
C VAL A 108 -15.53 1.39 -6.07
N PRO A 109 -14.42 1.33 -5.30
CA PRO A 109 -13.28 2.22 -5.54
C PRO A 109 -12.75 2.01 -6.96
N PHE A 110 -12.52 3.11 -7.66
CA PHE A 110 -12.41 3.28 -9.12
C PHE A 110 -11.93 2.07 -9.94
N LEU A 111 -12.66 1.80 -11.02
CA LEU A 111 -12.47 0.67 -11.92
C LEU A 111 -11.10 0.63 -12.64
N SER A 112 -10.39 1.76 -12.76
CA SER A 112 -9.07 1.78 -13.39
C SER A 112 -8.19 2.93 -12.93
N LYS A 113 -6.87 2.72 -13.04
CA LYS A 113 -5.85 3.77 -12.82
C LYS A 113 -6.13 5.02 -13.65
N TYR A 114 -6.56 4.82 -14.89
CA TYR A 114 -6.91 5.90 -15.80
C TYR A 114 -8.04 6.78 -15.24
N VAL A 115 -9.14 6.19 -14.74
CA VAL A 115 -10.25 6.94 -14.12
C VAL A 115 -9.76 7.72 -12.91
N SER A 116 -8.91 7.11 -12.06
CA SER A 116 -8.32 7.79 -10.91
C SER A 116 -7.46 9.00 -11.29
N GLU A 117 -6.68 8.91 -12.37
CA GLU A 117 -5.89 10.03 -12.89
C GLU A 117 -6.78 11.17 -13.40
N GLN A 118 -7.89 10.85 -14.07
CA GLN A 118 -8.85 11.86 -14.52
C GLN A 118 -9.51 12.57 -13.32
N MET A 119 -9.87 11.86 -12.26
CA MET A 119 -10.39 12.48 -11.05
C MET A 119 -9.38 13.39 -10.36
N MET A 120 -8.11 12.98 -10.31
CA MET A 120 -7.05 13.83 -9.77
C MET A 120 -6.95 15.15 -10.55
N ARG A 121 -7.06 15.12 -11.88
CA ARG A 121 -7.08 16.33 -12.71
C ARG A 121 -8.28 17.23 -12.36
N LEU A 122 -9.47 16.66 -12.17
CA LEU A 122 -10.66 17.42 -11.75
C LEU A 122 -10.44 18.10 -10.39
N GLN A 123 -9.93 17.35 -9.42
CA GLN A 123 -9.64 17.87 -8.08
C GLN A 123 -8.58 18.98 -8.11
N ALA A 124 -7.53 18.84 -8.92
CA ALA A 124 -6.49 19.87 -9.09
C ALA A 124 -7.06 21.19 -9.64
N HIS A 125 -8.19 21.14 -10.34
CA HIS A 125 -8.91 22.30 -10.87
C HIS A 125 -10.14 22.68 -10.04
N ASN A 126 -10.19 22.25 -8.77
CA ASN A 126 -11.26 22.56 -7.81
C ASN A 126 -12.66 22.16 -8.30
N PHE A 127 -12.75 21.16 -9.18
CA PHE A 127 -14.03 20.62 -9.62
C PHE A 127 -14.84 20.14 -8.42
N GLN A 128 -16.09 20.58 -8.34
CA GLN A 128 -17.04 20.10 -7.34
C GLN A 128 -17.94 19.05 -7.98
N TRP A 129 -18.18 17.96 -7.26
CA TRP A 129 -19.13 16.94 -7.67
C TRP A 129 -20.56 17.49 -7.50
N GLU A 130 -21.09 18.05 -8.58
CA GLU A 130 -22.42 18.65 -8.63
C GLU A 130 -23.22 18.06 -9.80
N ASP A 131 -24.52 17.88 -9.57
CA ASP A 131 -25.46 17.33 -10.56
C ASP A 131 -26.03 18.48 -11.41
N GLU A 132 -25.26 18.89 -12.43
CA GLU A 132 -25.59 20.00 -13.33
C GLU A 132 -25.41 19.58 -14.80
N PRO A 133 -26.14 20.20 -15.76
CA PRO A 133 -25.96 19.92 -17.17
C PRO A 133 -24.52 20.18 -17.64
N LEU A 134 -24.03 19.34 -18.55
CA LEU A 134 -22.66 19.40 -19.07
C LEU A 134 -22.23 20.81 -19.55
N GLU A 135 -23.14 21.56 -20.19
CA GLU A 135 -22.84 22.92 -20.66
C GLU A 135 -22.59 23.91 -19.53
N VAL A 136 -23.28 23.73 -18.39
CA VAL A 136 -23.07 24.53 -17.18
C VAL A 136 -21.71 24.20 -16.58
N LEU A 137 -21.38 22.92 -16.44
CA LEU A 137 -20.10 22.44 -15.93
C LEU A 137 -18.92 22.90 -16.81
N LEU A 138 -19.06 22.80 -18.13
CA LEU A 138 -18.06 23.28 -19.10
C LEU A 138 -17.82 24.78 -18.93
N LYS A 139 -18.87 25.60 -18.80
CA LYS A 139 -18.72 27.05 -18.62
C LYS A 139 -18.05 27.40 -17.29
N LYS A 140 -18.30 26.61 -16.24
CA LYS A 140 -17.78 26.82 -14.88
C LYS A 140 -16.31 26.41 -14.75
N TYR A 141 -15.93 25.23 -15.25
CA TYR A 141 -14.62 24.63 -14.98
C TYR A 141 -13.67 24.58 -16.18
N ALA A 142 -14.13 24.72 -17.43
CA ALA A 142 -13.20 24.68 -18.57
C ALA A 142 -12.20 25.85 -18.57
N ARG A 143 -12.47 26.93 -17.82
CA ARG A 143 -11.56 28.09 -17.69
C ARG A 143 -10.32 27.79 -16.87
N SER A 144 -10.40 26.85 -15.93
CA SER A 144 -9.26 26.44 -15.12
C SER A 144 -8.39 25.42 -15.86
N TYR A 145 -8.93 24.74 -16.87
CA TYR A 145 -8.20 23.80 -17.72
C TYR A 145 -7.49 24.50 -18.88
N SER A 146 -6.37 23.91 -19.31
CA SER A 146 -5.64 24.33 -20.53
C SER A 146 -6.51 24.25 -21.79
N ASP A 147 -7.41 23.26 -21.87
CA ASP A 147 -8.30 23.04 -22.99
C ASP A 147 -9.69 22.56 -22.52
N ARG A 148 -10.76 23.10 -23.12
CA ARG A 148 -12.14 22.65 -22.92
C ARG A 148 -12.33 21.18 -23.36
N SER A 149 -11.61 20.74 -24.39
CA SER A 149 -11.64 19.35 -24.84
C SER A 149 -11.07 18.40 -23.78
N GLU A 150 -10.02 18.82 -23.08
CA GLU A 150 -9.39 18.07 -22.00
C GLU A 150 -10.33 17.91 -20.80
N PHE A 151 -10.97 19.00 -20.36
CA PHE A 151 -11.98 18.92 -19.30
C PHE A 151 -13.13 17.96 -19.67
N LEU A 152 -13.64 18.05 -20.90
CA LEU A 152 -14.73 17.17 -21.36
C LEU A 152 -14.30 15.70 -21.34
N TYR A 153 -13.10 15.40 -21.80
CA TYR A 153 -12.54 14.04 -21.80
C TYR A 153 -12.38 13.50 -20.37
N THR A 154 -11.82 14.32 -19.47
CA THR A 154 -11.66 13.99 -18.05
C THR A 154 -13.00 13.75 -17.36
N LEU A 155 -13.97 14.64 -17.55
CA LEU A 155 -15.30 14.51 -16.95
C LEU A 155 -16.03 13.26 -17.48
N THR A 156 -15.97 13.02 -18.79
CA THR A 156 -16.60 11.84 -19.41
C THR A 156 -16.01 10.52 -18.90
N ALA A 157 -14.72 10.49 -18.58
CA ALA A 157 -14.06 9.29 -18.07
C ALA A 157 -14.53 8.88 -16.67
N VAL A 158 -15.03 9.82 -15.87
CA VAL A 158 -15.37 9.61 -14.46
C VAL A 158 -16.88 9.55 -14.21
N THR A 159 -17.70 9.97 -15.16
CA THR A 159 -19.17 9.91 -15.10
C THR A 159 -19.78 8.73 -15.86
N ARG A 160 -18.96 7.79 -16.34
CA ARG A 160 -19.39 6.58 -17.05
C ARG A 160 -19.46 5.37 -16.13
#